data_AF-A0A921YYI8-F1
#
_entry.id   AF-A0A921YYI8-F1
#
_cell.length_a   1.000
_cell.length_b   1.000
_cell.length_c   1.000
_cell.angle_alpha   90.00
_cell.angle_beta   90.00
_cell.angle_gamma   90.00
#
_symmetry.space_group_name_H-M   'P 1'
#
loop_
_entity.id
_entity.type
_entity.pdbx_description
1 polymer ?
#
loop_
_entity_poly.entity_id
_entity_poly.type
_entity_poly.pdbx_seq_one_letter_code
_entity_poly.pdbx_strand_id
1 'polypeptide(L)'
;MSKRKSNKSIADVDVPDLKEAVIECVRFIVCREGSKIPIKRAEVVKHLETTCSTPSNLVNKVVLEANNTLKRVYGYKLIQIEKKSDPKYIIVLDEDCESLDSSTLDQDQRRLLISALLHIFMSGGPVKEDDMWMFLSEAGVLDENDYAGRKIMTKTFTRQMYLTYTKVGDGDMARTVFDWGQRATEELPKMYLLKKMAEAFEKSPDHWCEQYKAATEETGSNT
;
A
#
# COMPACT_ATOMS: atom_id res chain seq x y z
N MET A 1 -31.96 -27.48 60.23
CA MET A 1 -31.09 -28.02 59.15
C MET A 1 -31.17 -27.07 57.97
N SER A 2 -30.27 -26.08 57.90
CA SER A 2 -30.29 -25.02 56.89
C SER A 2 -29.30 -25.34 55.77
N LYS A 3 -29.78 -25.35 54.52
CA LYS A 3 -29.01 -25.67 53.32
C LYS A 3 -27.93 -24.60 53.09
N ARG A 4 -26.65 -25.01 53.16
CA ARG A 4 -25.50 -24.22 52.68
C ARG A 4 -25.61 -24.07 51.16
N LYS A 5 -26.02 -22.89 50.69
CA LYS A 5 -25.89 -22.49 49.29
C LYS A 5 -24.40 -22.28 48.96
N SER A 6 -24.03 -22.78 47.79
CA SER A 6 -22.72 -22.70 47.16
C SER A 6 -22.25 -21.25 46.98
N ASN A 7 -21.05 -20.93 47.48
CA ASN A 7 -20.25 -19.83 46.96
C ASN A 7 -19.51 -20.33 45.71
N LYS A 8 -20.12 -20.13 44.54
CA LYS A 8 -19.41 -20.18 43.27
C LYS A 8 -18.84 -18.78 43.06
N SER A 9 -17.52 -18.66 43.07
CA SER A 9 -16.80 -17.41 42.85
C SER A 9 -17.19 -16.79 41.51
N ILE A 10 -17.87 -15.65 41.58
CA ILE A 10 -18.14 -14.76 40.45
C ILE A 10 -16.91 -13.86 40.33
N ALA A 11 -15.86 -14.35 39.67
CA ALA A 11 -14.67 -13.57 39.29
C ALA A 11 -13.86 -14.36 38.25
N ASP A 12 -14.50 -14.69 37.13
CA ASP A 12 -13.84 -14.97 35.85
C ASP A 12 -14.81 -14.43 34.80
N VAL A 13 -14.86 -13.10 34.72
CA VAL A 13 -15.48 -12.41 33.59
C VAL A 13 -14.34 -12.20 32.61
N ASP A 14 -14.37 -12.92 31.50
CA ASP A 14 -13.41 -12.89 30.40
C ASP A 14 -12.84 -11.49 30.18
N VAL A 15 -11.60 -11.27 30.63
CA VAL A 15 -10.78 -10.23 30.03
C VAL A 15 -10.44 -10.77 28.65
N PRO A 16 -10.81 -10.10 27.55
CA PRO A 16 -10.45 -10.56 26.21
C PRO A 16 -8.95 -10.83 26.17
N ASP A 17 -8.54 -12.03 25.77
CA ASP A 17 -7.12 -12.34 25.66
C ASP A 17 -6.52 -11.44 24.58
N LEU A 18 -5.85 -10.38 25.02
CA LEU A 18 -5.22 -9.40 24.16
C LEU A 18 -4.22 -10.08 23.22
N LYS A 19 -3.58 -11.17 23.64
CA LYS A 19 -2.64 -11.93 22.80
C LYS A 19 -3.38 -12.64 21.67
N GLU A 20 -4.50 -13.27 21.96
CA GLU A 20 -5.34 -13.92 20.95
C GLU A 20 -5.86 -12.91 19.93
N ALA A 21 -6.35 -11.75 20.39
CA ALA A 21 -6.80 -10.67 19.50
C ALA A 21 -5.67 -10.15 18.59
N VAL A 22 -4.44 -10.05 19.10
CA VAL A 22 -3.26 -9.67 18.29
C VAL A 22 -2.94 -10.73 17.24
N ILE A 23 -2.94 -12.01 17.60
CA ILE A 23 -2.68 -13.12 16.67
C ILE A 23 -3.73 -13.13 15.55
N GLU A 24 -5.01 -12.98 15.88
CA GLU A 24 -6.08 -12.93 14.89
C GLU A 24 -6.01 -11.67 14.02
N CYS A 25 -5.62 -10.52 14.58
CA CYS A 25 -5.37 -9.31 13.81
C CYS A 25 -4.25 -9.53 12.77
N VAL A 26 -3.13 -10.13 13.18
CA VAL A 26 -2.01 -10.46 12.28
C VAL A 26 -2.47 -11.40 11.17
N ARG A 27 -3.17 -12.50 11.51
CA ARG A 27 -3.72 -13.45 10.54
C ARG A 27 -4.63 -12.76 9.52
N PHE A 28 -5.55 -11.92 10.01
CA PHE A 28 -6.48 -11.16 9.17
C PHE A 28 -5.76 -10.27 8.16
N ILE A 29 -4.68 -9.60 8.58
CA ILE A 29 -3.89 -8.69 7.76
C ILE A 29 -3.08 -9.48 6.71
N VAL A 30 -2.32 -10.50 7.13
CA VAL A 30 -1.49 -11.31 6.22
C VAL A 30 -2.33 -11.97 5.13
N CYS A 31 -3.50 -12.51 5.47
CA CYS A 31 -4.41 -13.12 4.48
C CYS A 31 -4.92 -12.15 3.41
N ARG A 32 -4.90 -10.84 3.66
CA ARG A 32 -5.34 -9.83 2.70
C ARG A 32 -4.22 -9.26 1.85
N GLU A 33 -2.97 -9.50 2.25
CA GLU A 33 -1.83 -8.84 1.61
C GLU A 33 -1.69 -9.19 0.13
N GLY A 34 -1.99 -10.45 -0.24
CA GLY A 34 -1.91 -10.88 -1.64
C GLY A 34 -2.82 -10.10 -2.60
N SER A 35 -3.90 -9.49 -2.12
CA SER A 35 -4.79 -8.66 -2.95
C SER A 35 -4.26 -7.22 -3.15
N LYS A 36 -3.38 -6.77 -2.25
CA LYS A 36 -2.88 -5.39 -2.13
C LYS A 36 -3.98 -4.32 -1.95
N ILE A 37 -5.22 -4.72 -1.67
CA ILE A 37 -6.34 -3.79 -1.46
C ILE A 37 -6.23 -3.17 -0.06
N PRO A 38 -6.32 -1.82 0.06
CA PRO A 38 -6.32 -1.17 1.37
C PRO A 38 -7.44 -1.69 2.27
N ILE A 39 -7.10 -1.98 3.52
CA ILE A 39 -8.02 -2.50 4.53
C ILE A 39 -8.70 -1.33 5.22
N LYS A 40 -10.04 -1.28 5.23
CA LYS A 40 -10.75 -0.28 6.01
C LYS A 40 -10.63 -0.58 7.51
N ARG A 41 -10.45 0.45 8.33
CA ARG A 41 -10.45 0.29 9.79
C ARG A 41 -11.72 -0.38 10.32
N ALA A 42 -12.87 -0.05 9.75
CA ALA A 42 -14.15 -0.67 10.13
C ALA A 42 -14.16 -2.20 9.91
N GLU A 43 -13.45 -2.71 8.91
CA GLU A 43 -13.32 -4.14 8.67
C GLU A 43 -12.48 -4.83 9.74
N VAL A 44 -11.38 -4.17 10.18
CA VAL A 44 -10.55 -4.66 11.29
C VAL A 44 -11.35 -4.70 12.59
N VAL A 45 -12.07 -3.61 12.91
CA VAL A 45 -12.92 -3.52 14.11
C VAL A 45 -13.96 -4.64 14.09
N LYS A 46 -14.71 -4.78 12.99
CA LYS A 46 -15.74 -5.80 12.86
C LYS A 46 -15.17 -7.21 13.01
N HIS A 47 -14.00 -7.48 12.44
CA HIS A 47 -13.36 -8.78 12.56
C HIS A 47 -12.96 -9.10 13.99
N LEU A 48 -12.30 -8.17 14.69
CA LEU A 48 -11.87 -8.37 16.08
C LEU A 48 -13.05 -8.48 17.06
N GLU A 49 -14.13 -7.73 16.81
CA GLU A 49 -15.38 -7.85 17.56
C GLU A 49 -16.02 -9.23 17.37
N THR A 50 -16.07 -9.73 16.12
CA THR A 50 -16.73 -11.00 15.80
C THR A 50 -15.91 -12.21 16.25
N THR A 51 -14.59 -12.17 16.13
CA THR A 51 -13.72 -13.34 16.38
C THR A 51 -13.26 -13.42 17.83
N CYS A 52 -12.95 -12.29 18.47
CA CYS A 52 -12.29 -12.24 19.78
C CYS A 52 -13.07 -11.43 20.83
N SER A 53 -14.31 -10.99 20.52
CA SER A 53 -15.10 -10.10 21.38
C SER A 53 -14.32 -8.86 21.85
N THR A 54 -13.38 -8.37 21.02
CA THR A 54 -12.49 -7.28 21.40
C THR A 54 -13.25 -5.95 21.41
N PRO A 55 -13.25 -5.20 22.53
CA PRO A 55 -13.96 -3.94 22.61
C PRO A 55 -13.23 -2.84 21.80
N SER A 56 -14.00 -1.93 21.23
CA SER A 56 -13.52 -0.89 20.30
C SER A 56 -12.38 -0.01 20.85
N ASN A 57 -12.33 0.20 22.17
CA ASN A 57 -11.26 0.98 22.83
C ASN A 57 -9.90 0.26 22.81
N LEU A 58 -9.87 -1.07 22.68
CA LEU A 58 -8.63 -1.86 22.64
C LEU A 58 -8.10 -2.07 21.21
N VAL A 59 -8.92 -1.84 20.17
CA VAL A 59 -8.54 -2.09 18.78
C VAL A 59 -7.25 -1.37 18.37
N ASN A 60 -7.05 -0.11 18.81
CA ASN A 60 -5.81 0.62 18.52
C ASN A 60 -4.57 -0.07 19.09
N LYS A 61 -4.68 -0.58 20.32
CA LYS A 61 -3.59 -1.30 20.96
C LYS A 61 -3.31 -2.62 20.26
N VAL A 62 -4.37 -3.35 19.88
CA VAL A 62 -4.26 -4.60 19.12
C VAL A 62 -3.57 -4.37 17.77
N VAL A 63 -4.01 -3.36 17.00
CA VAL A 63 -3.41 -3.02 15.70
C VAL A 63 -1.95 -2.61 15.84
N LEU A 64 -1.59 -1.85 16.89
CA LEU A 64 -0.20 -1.47 17.15
C LEU A 64 0.69 -2.69 17.42
N GLU A 65 0.26 -3.59 18.31
CA GLU A 65 1.01 -4.82 18.61
C GLU A 65 1.06 -5.80 17.42
N ALA A 66 -0.02 -5.85 16.65
CA ALA A 66 -0.05 -6.59 15.39
C ALA A 66 0.95 -6.03 14.38
N ASN A 67 1.05 -4.70 14.23
CA ASN A 67 2.03 -4.05 13.37
C ASN A 67 3.47 -4.38 13.80
N ASN A 68 3.77 -4.36 15.10
CA ASN A 68 5.08 -4.77 15.62
C ASN A 68 5.40 -6.23 15.28
N THR A 69 4.40 -7.10 15.32
CA THR A 69 4.54 -8.52 14.98
C THR A 69 4.72 -8.72 13.47
N LEU A 70 3.97 -8.00 12.64
CA LEU A 70 4.10 -7.99 11.19
C LEU A 70 5.51 -7.60 10.75
N LYS A 71 6.06 -6.53 11.34
CA LYS A 71 7.42 -6.07 11.05
C LYS A 71 8.46 -7.13 11.41
N ARG A 72 8.39 -7.63 12.65
CA ARG A 72 9.39 -8.57 13.21
C ARG A 72 9.36 -9.94 12.54
N VAL A 73 8.18 -10.46 12.22
CA VAL A 73 8.01 -11.86 11.79
C VAL A 73 7.86 -11.99 10.28
N TYR A 74 7.18 -11.05 9.64
CA TYR A 74 6.82 -11.13 8.22
C TYR A 74 7.53 -10.08 7.35
N GLY A 75 8.27 -9.13 7.94
CA GLY A 75 8.89 -8.03 7.18
C GLY A 75 7.88 -7.05 6.58
N TYR A 76 6.67 -6.97 7.14
CA TYR A 76 5.63 -6.03 6.68
C TYR A 76 5.39 -4.91 7.69
N LYS A 77 5.15 -3.69 7.21
CA LYS A 77 4.63 -2.57 8.00
C LYS A 77 3.23 -2.19 7.54
N LEU A 78 2.37 -1.90 8.51
CA LEU A 78 1.04 -1.35 8.28
C LEU A 78 1.12 0.18 8.30
N ILE A 79 0.78 0.82 7.18
CA ILE A 79 0.73 2.28 7.05
C ILE A 79 -0.72 2.74 7.03
N GLN A 80 -1.04 3.69 7.91
CA GLN A 80 -2.35 4.30 7.96
C GLN A 80 -2.46 5.41 6.92
N ILE A 81 -3.51 5.35 6.10
CA ILE A 81 -3.89 6.37 5.14
C ILE A 81 -4.96 7.24 5.79
N GLU A 82 -4.62 8.48 6.09
CA GLU A 82 -5.51 9.40 6.78
C GLU A 82 -6.49 10.07 5.79
N LYS A 83 -7.74 9.58 5.80
CA LYS A 83 -8.90 10.38 5.42
C LYS A 83 -9.76 10.54 6.66
N LYS A 84 -10.03 11.78 7.09
CA LYS A 84 -10.75 12.09 8.35
C LYS A 84 -12.04 11.29 8.56
N SER A 85 -12.70 10.87 7.49
CA SER A 85 -13.97 10.12 7.52
C SER A 85 -13.86 8.60 7.30
N ASP A 86 -12.76 8.08 6.75
CA ASP A 86 -12.63 6.66 6.39
C ASP A 86 -11.14 6.22 6.43
N PRO A 87 -10.57 6.00 7.62
CA PRO A 87 -9.18 5.58 7.77
C PRO A 87 -8.98 4.18 7.20
N LYS A 88 -7.93 4.04 6.39
CA LYS A 88 -7.54 2.79 5.73
C LYS A 88 -6.11 2.43 6.09
N TYR A 89 -5.79 1.16 5.92
CA TYR A 89 -4.45 0.64 6.10
C TYR A 89 -3.96 0.03 4.80
N ILE A 90 -2.73 0.34 4.42
CA ILE A 90 -1.98 -0.43 3.43
C ILE A 90 -0.90 -1.23 4.15
N ILE A 91 -0.64 -2.42 3.64
CA ILE A 91 0.42 -3.31 4.12
C ILE A 91 1.54 -3.18 3.10
N VAL A 92 2.72 -2.82 3.53
CA VAL A 92 3.88 -2.61 2.64
C VAL A 92 5.08 -3.33 3.23
N LEU A 93 6.08 -3.63 2.43
CA LEU A 93 7.32 -4.22 2.92
C LEU A 93 8.05 -3.22 3.83
N ASP A 94 8.62 -3.70 4.93
CA ASP A 94 9.40 -2.92 5.91
C ASP A 94 10.91 -2.93 5.59
N GLU A 95 11.28 -3.35 4.39
CA GLU A 95 12.66 -3.35 3.87
C GLU A 95 12.78 -2.36 2.71
N ASP A 96 13.95 -1.71 2.59
CA ASP A 96 14.30 -0.94 1.39
C ASP A 96 14.25 -1.91 0.21
N CYS A 97 13.21 -1.78 -0.62
CA CYS A 97 12.93 -2.67 -1.73
C CYS A 97 14.08 -2.62 -2.76
N GLU A 98 15.13 -3.42 -2.56
CA GLU A 98 16.16 -3.67 -3.56
C GLU A 98 15.66 -4.63 -4.66
N SER A 99 14.59 -5.37 -4.37
CA SER A 99 13.87 -6.15 -5.37
C SER A 99 12.38 -6.24 -5.04
N LEU A 100 11.54 -5.94 -6.04
CA LEU A 100 10.08 -6.08 -5.96
C LEU A 100 9.67 -7.57 -6.11
N ASP A 101 10.42 -8.48 -5.50
CA ASP A 101 10.28 -9.94 -5.66
C ASP A 101 9.13 -10.50 -4.81
N SER A 102 8.60 -9.71 -3.87
CA SER A 102 7.47 -10.08 -3.01
C SER A 102 6.09 -9.84 -3.65
N SER A 103 6.00 -9.33 -4.88
CA SER A 103 4.69 -8.97 -5.43
C SER A 103 3.92 -10.21 -5.89
N THR A 104 2.71 -10.40 -5.37
CA THR A 104 1.66 -11.28 -5.94
C THR A 104 1.18 -10.85 -7.33
N LEU A 105 1.76 -9.78 -7.88
CA LEU A 105 1.50 -9.34 -9.24
C LEU A 105 2.17 -10.30 -10.21
N ASP A 106 1.42 -10.65 -11.25
CA ASP A 106 1.96 -11.31 -12.42
C ASP A 106 3.12 -10.50 -13.01
N GLN A 107 4.10 -11.16 -13.62
CA GLN A 107 5.33 -10.53 -14.10
C GLN A 107 5.04 -9.38 -15.08
N ASP A 108 4.00 -9.53 -15.91
CA ASP A 108 3.60 -8.51 -16.88
C ASP A 108 2.93 -7.31 -16.21
N GLN A 109 2.09 -7.55 -15.20
CA GLN A 109 1.49 -6.47 -14.41
C GLN A 109 2.55 -5.68 -13.64
N ARG A 110 3.55 -6.37 -13.09
CA ARG A 110 4.68 -5.72 -12.41
C ARG A 110 5.46 -4.84 -13.38
N ARG A 111 5.79 -5.36 -14.56
CA ARG A 111 6.48 -4.60 -15.62
C ARG A 111 5.68 -3.35 -16.01
N LEU A 112 4.38 -3.51 -16.25
CA LEU A 112 3.47 -2.41 -16.57
C LEU A 112 3.44 -1.35 -15.47
N LEU A 113 3.34 -1.75 -14.21
CA LEU A 113 3.31 -0.84 -13.07
C LEU A 113 4.62 -0.05 -12.94
N ILE A 114 5.76 -0.75 -13.00
CA ILE A 114 7.09 -0.13 -12.87
C ILE A 114 7.32 0.86 -14.02
N SER A 115 6.98 0.49 -15.27
CA SER A 115 7.11 1.39 -16.42
C SER A 115 6.26 2.64 -16.26
N ALA A 116 5.02 2.52 -15.79
CA ALA A 116 4.15 3.67 -15.56
C ALA A 116 4.69 4.60 -14.44
N LEU A 117 5.12 4.04 -13.31
CA LEU A 117 5.68 4.82 -12.19
C LEU A 117 6.99 5.52 -12.58
N LEU A 118 7.86 4.80 -13.31
CA LEU A 118 9.10 5.36 -13.85
C LEU A 118 8.80 6.53 -14.78
N HIS A 119 7.84 6.37 -15.70
CA HIS A 119 7.48 7.45 -16.61
C HIS A 119 7.01 8.70 -15.88
N ILE A 120 6.10 8.55 -14.90
CA ILE A 120 5.61 9.68 -14.09
C ILE A 120 6.76 10.37 -13.36
N PHE A 121 7.67 9.59 -12.76
CA PHE A 121 8.81 10.13 -12.05
C PHE A 121 9.76 10.89 -12.98
N MET A 122 10.08 10.31 -14.15
CA MET A 122 10.95 10.95 -15.13
C MET A 122 10.33 12.21 -15.74
N SER A 123 9.01 12.25 -15.90
CA SER A 123 8.26 13.43 -16.33
C SER A 123 8.21 14.56 -15.28
N GLY A 124 8.63 14.30 -14.04
CA GLY A 124 8.67 15.29 -12.97
C GLY A 124 7.31 15.67 -12.38
N GLY A 125 6.24 14.91 -12.66
CA GLY A 125 4.90 15.19 -12.16
C GLY A 125 3.80 14.40 -12.87
N PRO A 126 2.52 14.73 -12.62
CA PRO A 126 1.39 14.00 -13.18
C PRO A 126 1.42 13.95 -14.72
N VAL A 127 1.20 12.76 -15.27
CA VAL A 127 1.25 12.50 -16.72
C VAL A 127 -0.17 12.37 -17.25
N LYS A 128 -0.48 12.96 -18.41
CA LYS A 128 -1.81 12.81 -19.03
C LYS A 128 -2.04 11.38 -19.46
N GLU A 129 -3.31 10.98 -19.45
CA GLU A 129 -3.74 9.66 -19.90
C GLU A 129 -3.19 9.30 -21.30
N ASP A 130 -3.34 10.19 -22.29
CA ASP A 130 -2.88 9.93 -23.66
C ASP A 130 -1.35 9.81 -23.75
N ASP A 131 -0.62 10.68 -23.04
CA ASP A 131 0.86 10.66 -22.99
C ASP A 131 1.36 9.35 -22.36
N MET A 132 0.67 8.86 -21.32
CA MET A 132 0.96 7.57 -20.68
C MET A 132 0.75 6.39 -21.64
N TRP A 133 -0.36 6.37 -22.39
CA TRP A 133 -0.63 5.30 -23.36
C TRP A 133 0.39 5.27 -24.50
N MET A 134 0.76 6.44 -25.01
CA MET A 134 1.79 6.56 -26.04
C MET A 134 3.13 6.01 -25.54
N PHE A 135 3.59 6.44 -24.36
CA PHE A 135 4.84 5.96 -23.78
C PHE A 135 4.85 4.43 -23.60
N LEU A 136 3.79 3.84 -23.03
CA LEU A 136 3.75 2.40 -22.75
C LEU A 136 3.71 1.55 -24.03
N SER A 137 3.10 2.07 -25.09
CA SER A 137 3.11 1.47 -26.43
C SER A 137 4.50 1.52 -27.06
N GLU A 138 5.16 2.69 -27.05
CA GLU A 138 6.52 2.85 -27.57
C GLU A 138 7.55 2.00 -26.80
N ALA A 139 7.34 1.82 -25.49
CA ALA A 139 8.17 0.95 -24.66
C ALA A 139 7.91 -0.56 -24.87
N GLY A 140 6.89 -0.93 -25.65
CA GLY A 140 6.51 -2.33 -25.90
C GLY A 140 5.97 -3.05 -24.66
N VAL A 141 5.39 -2.30 -23.71
CA VAL A 141 4.87 -2.84 -22.43
C VAL A 141 3.34 -2.94 -22.45
N LEU A 142 2.66 -2.13 -23.26
CA LEU A 142 1.21 -2.15 -23.42
C LEU A 142 0.83 -1.79 -24.85
N ASP A 143 0.16 -2.70 -25.56
CA ASP A 143 -0.32 -2.40 -26.91
C ASP A 143 -1.38 -1.29 -26.92
N GLU A 144 -1.43 -0.50 -27.99
CA GLU A 144 -2.39 0.61 -28.13
C GLU A 144 -3.84 0.17 -27.93
N ASN A 145 -4.21 -1.04 -28.33
CA ASN A 145 -5.58 -1.54 -28.22
C ASN A 145 -5.78 -2.53 -27.05
N ASP A 146 -4.83 -2.62 -26.11
CA ASP A 146 -5.00 -3.46 -24.93
C ASP A 146 -5.91 -2.81 -23.87
N TYR A 147 -7.21 -3.00 -24.05
CA TYR A 147 -8.22 -2.56 -23.09
C TYR A 147 -8.09 -3.25 -21.72
N ALA A 148 -7.53 -4.45 -21.65
CA ALA A 148 -7.37 -5.18 -20.39
C ALA A 148 -6.25 -4.56 -19.54
N GLY A 149 -5.08 -4.30 -20.13
CA GLY A 149 -3.97 -3.62 -19.45
C GLY A 149 -4.31 -2.19 -19.02
N ARG A 150 -4.99 -1.41 -19.88
CA ARG A 150 -5.50 -0.07 -19.50
C ARG A 150 -6.48 -0.15 -18.32
N LYS A 151 -7.34 -1.17 -18.27
CA LYS A 151 -8.26 -1.40 -17.14
C LYS A 151 -7.53 -1.79 -15.86
N ILE A 152 -6.43 -2.55 -15.96
CA ILE A 152 -5.58 -2.87 -14.81
C ILE A 152 -4.99 -1.58 -14.23
N MET A 153 -4.44 -0.69 -15.06
CA MET A 153 -3.89 0.58 -14.56
C MET A 153 -4.97 1.49 -13.95
N THR A 154 -6.06 1.74 -14.67
CA THR A 154 -7.11 2.67 -14.24
C THR A 154 -7.95 2.16 -13.07
N LYS A 155 -8.08 0.83 -12.88
CA LYS A 155 -8.93 0.24 -11.82
C LYS A 155 -8.18 -0.56 -10.77
N THR A 156 -7.22 -1.39 -11.16
CA THR A 156 -6.52 -2.28 -10.23
C THR A 156 -5.43 -1.53 -9.49
N PHE A 157 -4.49 -0.91 -10.21
CA PHE A 157 -3.38 -0.16 -9.57
C PHE A 157 -3.87 1.07 -8.81
N THR A 158 -4.95 1.71 -9.25
CA THR A 158 -5.61 2.79 -8.50
C THR A 158 -6.27 2.30 -7.22
N ARG A 159 -6.95 1.15 -7.27
CA ARG A 159 -7.58 0.55 -6.08
C ARG A 159 -6.57 -0.02 -5.09
N GLN A 160 -5.41 -0.48 -5.59
CA GLN A 160 -4.26 -0.88 -4.78
C GLN A 160 -3.45 0.33 -4.28
N MET A 161 -3.76 1.55 -4.74
CA MET A 161 -3.10 2.80 -4.37
C MET A 161 -1.64 2.93 -4.82
N TYR A 162 -1.23 2.19 -5.84
CA TYR A 162 0.04 2.43 -6.51
C TYR A 162 -0.03 3.64 -7.45
N LEU A 163 -1.17 3.85 -8.10
CA LEU A 163 -1.42 5.01 -8.95
C LEU A 163 -2.57 5.83 -8.40
N THR A 164 -2.55 7.13 -8.64
CA THR A 164 -3.76 7.94 -8.64
C THR A 164 -4.17 8.20 -10.09
N TYR A 165 -5.48 8.26 -10.32
CA TYR A 165 -6.05 8.51 -11.63
C TYR A 165 -7.18 9.52 -11.44
N THR A 166 -6.90 10.77 -11.75
CA THR A 166 -7.79 11.89 -11.40
C THR A 166 -8.01 12.81 -12.58
N LYS A 167 -9.19 13.43 -12.63
CA LYS A 167 -9.53 14.46 -13.60
C LYS A 167 -9.13 15.81 -13.02
N VAL A 168 -8.27 16.54 -13.73
CA VAL A 168 -7.73 17.84 -13.32
C VAL A 168 -8.23 18.90 -14.29
N GLY A 169 -8.69 20.04 -13.75
CA GLY A 169 -9.29 21.13 -14.50
C GLY A 169 -10.81 21.02 -14.62
N ASP A 170 -11.41 22.02 -15.26
CA ASP A 170 -12.87 22.18 -15.36
C ASP A 170 -13.36 22.21 -16.82
N GLY A 171 -14.60 21.76 -17.02
CA GLY A 171 -15.28 21.79 -18.32
C GLY A 171 -14.58 20.95 -19.40
N ASP A 172 -14.54 21.49 -20.62
CA ASP A 172 -13.98 20.81 -21.81
C ASP A 172 -12.45 20.74 -21.81
N MET A 173 -11.79 21.49 -20.91
CA MET A 173 -10.32 21.51 -20.78
C MET A 173 -9.80 20.50 -19.75
N ALA A 174 -10.72 19.79 -19.08
CA ALA A 174 -10.37 18.88 -18.01
C ALA A 174 -9.69 17.62 -18.57
N ARG A 175 -8.52 17.30 -18.02
CA ARG A 175 -7.67 16.20 -18.47
C ARG A 175 -7.60 15.13 -17.40
N THR A 176 -7.60 13.87 -17.80
CA THR A 176 -7.30 12.79 -16.88
C THR A 176 -5.80 12.58 -16.81
N VAL A 177 -5.27 12.48 -15.59
CA VAL A 177 -3.84 12.30 -15.34
C VAL A 177 -3.59 11.13 -14.40
N PHE A 178 -2.44 10.49 -14.61
CA PHE A 178 -1.84 9.54 -13.70
C PHE A 178 -0.79 10.21 -12.82
N ASP A 179 -0.75 9.85 -11.55
CA ASP A 179 0.30 10.26 -10.62
C ASP A 179 0.64 9.10 -9.66
N TRP A 180 1.71 9.25 -8.89
CA TRP A 180 2.11 8.29 -7.86
C TRP A 180 1.04 8.18 -6.76
N GLY A 181 0.68 6.95 -6.43
CA GLY A 181 -0.16 6.65 -5.27
C GLY A 181 0.69 6.42 -4.01
N GLN A 182 0.04 6.57 -2.85
CA GLN A 182 0.71 6.46 -1.56
C GLN A 182 1.43 5.11 -1.35
N ARG A 183 0.90 4.01 -1.89
CA ARG A 183 1.57 2.71 -1.80
C ARG A 183 2.88 2.69 -2.59
N ALA A 184 2.93 3.34 -3.76
CA ALA A 184 4.15 3.41 -4.55
C ALA A 184 5.24 4.19 -3.81
N THR A 185 4.90 5.30 -3.16
CA THR A 185 5.85 6.06 -2.33
C THR A 185 6.44 5.24 -1.18
N GLU A 186 5.65 4.34 -0.59
CA GLU A 186 6.08 3.50 0.52
C GLU A 186 6.86 2.24 0.10
N GLU A 187 6.53 1.65 -1.06
CA GLU A 187 7.15 0.38 -1.53
C GLU A 187 8.29 0.59 -2.54
N LEU A 188 8.35 1.74 -3.20
CA LEU A 188 9.29 1.99 -4.31
C LEU A 188 10.05 3.31 -4.10
N PRO A 189 11.27 3.26 -3.54
CA PRO A 189 12.11 4.44 -3.41
C PRO A 189 12.40 5.04 -4.79
N LYS A 190 12.11 6.33 -5.01
CA LYS A 190 12.41 7.00 -6.30
C LYS A 190 13.89 6.91 -6.68
N MET A 191 14.78 6.95 -5.67
CA MET A 191 16.22 6.78 -5.87
C MET A 191 16.57 5.41 -6.44
N TYR A 192 15.84 4.35 -6.07
CA TYR A 192 16.06 3.02 -6.63
C TYR A 192 15.72 2.99 -8.13
N LEU A 193 14.57 3.55 -8.52
CA LEU A 193 14.19 3.66 -9.93
C LEU A 193 15.21 4.49 -10.73
N LEU A 194 15.68 5.60 -10.17
CA LEU A 194 16.67 6.45 -10.82
C LEU A 194 18.00 5.72 -11.05
N LYS A 195 18.47 4.95 -10.06
CA LYS A 195 19.70 4.14 -10.20
C LYS A 195 19.55 3.09 -11.29
N LYS A 196 18.39 2.41 -11.36
CA LYS A 196 18.11 1.42 -12.41
C LYS A 196 18.05 2.05 -13.81
N MET A 197 17.47 3.24 -13.91
CA MET A 197 17.48 4.03 -15.14
C MET A 197 18.91 4.44 -15.54
N ALA A 198 19.70 4.92 -14.59
CA ALA A 198 21.08 5.30 -14.83
C ALA A 198 21.94 4.11 -15.30
N GLU A 199 21.77 2.95 -14.67
CA GLU A 199 22.39 1.69 -15.08
C GLU A 199 22.04 1.33 -16.53
N ALA A 200 20.76 1.38 -16.91
CA ALA A 200 20.30 1.05 -18.26
C ALA A 200 20.83 1.97 -19.36
N PHE A 201 21.10 3.24 -19.03
CA PHE A 201 21.58 4.24 -19.98
C PHE A 201 23.10 4.50 -19.88
N GLU A 202 23.82 3.71 -19.07
CA GLU A 202 25.25 3.89 -18.78
C GLU A 202 25.57 5.33 -18.33
N LYS A 203 24.67 5.91 -17.50
CA LYS A 203 24.82 7.23 -16.89
C LYS A 203 24.93 7.10 -15.38
N SER A 204 25.32 8.19 -14.75
CA SER A 204 25.20 8.35 -13.31
C SER A 204 23.81 8.95 -12.96
N PRO A 205 23.23 8.65 -11.79
CA PRO A 205 21.90 9.15 -11.40
C PRO A 205 21.74 10.67 -11.43
N ASP A 206 22.83 11.40 -11.16
CA ASP A 206 22.92 12.86 -11.21
C ASP A 206 22.82 13.43 -12.63
N HIS A 207 22.88 12.60 -13.68
CA HIS A 207 22.59 13.03 -15.05
C HIS A 207 21.20 13.67 -15.16
N TRP A 208 20.24 13.19 -14.37
CA TRP A 208 18.90 13.78 -14.23
C TRP A 208 18.84 14.60 -12.95
N CYS A 209 19.40 15.81 -12.99
CA CYS A 209 19.58 16.66 -11.81
C CYS A 209 18.29 16.86 -10.98
N GLU A 210 17.16 17.14 -11.64
CA GLU A 210 15.88 17.40 -10.96
C GLU A 210 15.34 16.14 -10.28
N GLN A 211 15.39 15.01 -10.97
CA GLN A 211 14.95 13.70 -10.48
C GLN A 211 15.85 13.22 -9.34
N TYR A 212 17.16 13.42 -9.46
CA TYR A 212 18.12 13.10 -8.39
C TYR A 212 17.80 13.91 -7.13
N LYS A 213 17.59 15.21 -7.28
CA LYS A 213 17.23 16.08 -6.15
C LYS A 213 15.93 15.64 -5.48
N ALA A 214 14.87 15.40 -6.28
CA ALA A 214 13.60 14.90 -5.77
C ALA A 214 13.73 13.56 -5.04
N ALA A 215 14.54 12.64 -5.57
CA ALA A 215 14.79 11.34 -4.95
C ALA A 215 15.60 11.43 -3.64
N THR A 216 16.50 12.42 -3.52
CA THR A 216 17.26 12.65 -2.27
C THR A 216 16.44 13.33 -1.17
N GLU A 217 15.52 14.23 -1.54
CA GLU A 217 14.66 14.94 -0.59
C GLU A 217 13.66 13.99 0.10
N GLU A 218 13.19 12.97 -0.61
CA GLU A 218 12.35 11.92 -0.01
C GLU A 218 13.10 11.07 1.03
N THR A 219 14.34 10.69 0.76
CA THR A 219 15.16 9.92 1.71
C THR A 219 15.50 10.70 2.97
N GLY A 220 15.63 12.03 2.88
CA GLY A 220 15.94 12.89 4.04
C GLY A 220 14.76 13.16 4.99
N SER A 221 13.54 12.82 4.58
CA SER A 221 12.31 13.06 5.36
C SER A 221 11.91 11.88 6.27
N ASN A 222 12.59 10.73 6.15
CA ASN A 222 12.32 9.49 6.88
C ASN A 222 13.39 9.17 7.96
N THR A 223 14.23 10.14 8.35
CA THR A 223 15.17 10.02 9.48
C THR A 223 14.75 10.90 10.64
#